data_AF-A0A8C6Q8Q1-F1
#
_entry.id   AF-A0A8C6Q8Q1-F1
#
_cell.length_a   1.000
_cell.length_b   1.000
_cell.length_c   1.000
_cell.angle_alpha   90.00
_cell.angle_beta   90.00
_cell.angle_gamma   90.00
#
_symmetry.space_group_name_H-M   'P 1'
#
loop_
_entity.id
_entity.type
_entity.pdbx_description
1 polymer ?
#
loop_
_entity_poly.entity_id
_entity_poly.type
_entity_poly.pdbx_seq_one_letter_code
_entity_poly.pdbx_strand_id
1 'polypeptide(L)'
;SGVKSDISILPLYIRLPGTRQTQIRHTHQRASLLSFWELIPLRAEPLRKKKKVDPKKDQAVKDRLKKRIRKLEKANQELVPIEDYITPVKFLDKSRQRSQEALSLEESERRALLLKRWSLYKQQEHLMERDAIRAMLESQQEALEELKLESPELYNEAIKRDTSLLPFEKEGPHYTPPISSYQPPEGRYNDITKVYTQVESKR
;
A
#
# COMPACT_ATOMS: atom_id res chain seq x y z
N SER A 1 -59.56 18.37 25.65
CA SER A 1 -59.89 16.98 26.00
C SER A 1 -61.02 16.52 25.10
N GLY A 2 -60.76 15.62 24.16
CA GLY A 2 -61.80 15.15 23.24
C GLY A 2 -61.27 14.00 22.40
N VAL A 3 -61.67 12.78 22.76
CA VAL A 3 -61.38 11.53 22.06
C VAL A 3 -62.63 10.67 22.12
N LYS A 4 -62.91 10.03 20.96
CA LYS A 4 -63.86 8.92 20.69
C LYS A 4 -65.34 9.32 20.70
N SER A 5 -66.23 8.75 19.90
CA SER A 5 -66.28 7.86 18.73
C SER A 5 -67.80 7.78 18.47
N ASP A 6 -68.34 7.63 17.26
CA ASP A 6 -68.54 6.34 16.60
C ASP A 6 -69.66 6.49 15.55
N ILE A 7 -69.49 5.72 14.47
CA ILE A 7 -70.49 4.89 13.78
C ILE A 7 -71.60 5.54 12.92
N SER A 8 -71.57 5.06 11.68
CA SER A 8 -72.48 5.07 10.53
C SER A 8 -73.97 4.80 10.77
N ILE A 9 -74.84 5.25 9.83
CA ILE A 9 -76.02 4.54 9.27
C ILE A 9 -76.36 5.06 7.86
N LEU A 10 -76.74 4.11 6.98
CA LEU A 10 -77.18 4.12 5.56
C LEU A 10 -78.58 4.81 5.36
N PRO A 11 -79.31 4.80 4.18
CA PRO A 11 -79.23 3.86 3.05
C PRO A 11 -79.63 4.37 1.62
N LEU A 12 -79.77 3.37 0.71
CA LEU A 12 -80.58 3.31 -0.53
C LEU A 12 -79.90 3.71 -1.87
N TYR A 13 -80.11 3.11 -3.05
CA TYR A 13 -81.10 2.15 -3.60
C TYR A 13 -80.48 1.48 -4.87
N ILE A 14 -80.71 0.16 -5.09
CA ILE A 14 -80.93 -0.59 -6.37
C ILE A 14 -79.94 -0.52 -7.58
N ARG A 15 -79.45 -1.71 -8.05
CA ARG A 15 -79.81 -2.46 -9.31
C ARG A 15 -78.67 -3.37 -9.83
N LEU A 16 -78.94 -4.68 -9.96
CA LEU A 16 -78.23 -5.63 -10.88
C LEU A 16 -78.91 -5.56 -12.26
N PRO A 17 -78.26 -5.83 -13.42
CA PRO A 17 -77.66 -7.13 -13.81
C PRO A 17 -76.35 -6.95 -14.62
N GLY A 18 -75.58 -7.95 -15.07
CA GLY A 18 -75.93 -9.26 -15.58
C GLY A 18 -74.67 -9.93 -16.16
N THR A 19 -74.67 -11.24 -16.07
CA THR A 19 -73.70 -12.15 -16.66
C THR A 19 -73.78 -12.12 -18.20
N ARG A 20 -72.62 -12.16 -18.86
CA ARG A 20 -72.50 -12.75 -20.20
C ARG A 20 -71.43 -13.83 -20.15
N GLN A 21 -71.89 -15.05 -19.97
CA GLN A 21 -71.16 -16.22 -20.45
C GLN A 21 -71.15 -16.15 -21.97
N THR A 22 -69.96 -16.12 -22.57
CA THR A 22 -69.79 -16.57 -23.96
C THR A 22 -68.72 -17.63 -23.97
N GLN A 23 -69.24 -18.84 -24.13
CA GLN A 23 -68.63 -20.12 -24.49
C GLN A 23 -67.17 -20.08 -24.93
N ILE A 24 -66.36 -20.82 -24.18
CA ILE A 24 -65.11 -21.41 -24.64
C ILE A 24 -65.48 -22.37 -25.78
N ARG A 25 -65.28 -21.93 -27.02
CA ARG A 25 -65.23 -22.83 -28.17
C ARG A 25 -63.78 -23.27 -28.33
N HIS A 26 -63.51 -24.50 -27.95
CA HIS A 26 -62.28 -25.20 -28.33
C HIS A 26 -62.24 -25.35 -29.85
N THR A 27 -61.60 -24.41 -30.53
CA THR A 27 -61.15 -24.64 -31.90
C THR A 27 -59.73 -25.18 -31.82
N HIS A 28 -59.62 -26.50 -31.93
CA HIS A 28 -58.40 -27.18 -32.33
C HIS A 28 -58.00 -26.67 -33.72
N GLN A 29 -57.15 -25.65 -33.77
CA GLN A 29 -56.38 -25.33 -34.96
C GLN A 29 -54.92 -25.62 -34.65
N ARG A 30 -54.38 -26.58 -35.39
CA ARG A 30 -52.97 -26.96 -35.39
C ARG A 30 -52.14 -25.69 -35.56
N ALA A 31 -51.40 -25.29 -34.51
CA ALA A 31 -50.39 -24.25 -34.61
C ALA A 31 -49.34 -24.74 -35.63
N SER A 32 -49.33 -24.14 -36.82
CA SER A 32 -48.33 -24.41 -37.83
C SER A 32 -46.96 -23.88 -37.34
N LEU A 33 -45.85 -24.48 -37.77
CA LEU A 33 -44.50 -23.99 -37.40
C LEU A 33 -44.24 -22.52 -37.80
N LEU A 34 -45.11 -21.94 -38.62
CA LEU A 34 -45.08 -20.53 -39.04
C LEU A 34 -45.75 -19.58 -38.02
N SER A 35 -46.57 -20.07 -37.08
CA SER A 35 -47.18 -19.24 -36.02
C SER A 35 -46.21 -18.87 -34.89
N PHE A 36 -44.95 -19.30 -34.98
CA PHE A 36 -43.89 -18.89 -34.05
C PHE A 36 -43.65 -17.36 -34.11
N TRP A 37 -43.79 -16.75 -35.29
CA TRP A 37 -43.61 -15.31 -35.48
C TRP A 37 -44.76 -14.47 -34.92
N GLU A 38 -45.96 -15.06 -34.78
CA GLU A 38 -47.13 -14.41 -34.13
C GLU A 38 -47.01 -14.39 -32.59
N LEU A 39 -46.18 -15.26 -32.00
CA LEU A 39 -45.90 -15.29 -30.57
C LEU A 39 -44.78 -14.33 -30.15
N ILE A 40 -44.11 -13.68 -31.10
CA ILE A 40 -43.04 -12.71 -30.80
C ILE A 40 -43.73 -11.42 -30.35
N PRO A 41 -43.57 -10.97 -29.09
CA PRO A 41 -44.11 -9.70 -28.65
C PRO A 41 -43.39 -8.58 -29.41
N LEU A 42 -44.01 -8.12 -30.49
CA LEU A 42 -43.62 -6.94 -31.26
C LEU A 42 -43.70 -5.73 -30.33
N ARG A 43 -42.56 -5.07 -30.08
CA ARG A 43 -42.40 -3.74 -29.47
C ARG A 43 -43.45 -3.36 -28.41
N ALA A 44 -43.50 -4.11 -27.31
CA ALA A 44 -44.08 -3.64 -26.05
C ALA A 44 -42.99 -2.93 -25.22
N GLU A 45 -43.36 -1.89 -24.46
CA GLU A 45 -42.56 -1.41 -23.32
C GLU A 45 -42.10 -2.61 -22.48
N PRO A 46 -40.91 -2.59 -21.84
CA PRO A 46 -40.50 -3.69 -20.98
C PRO A 46 -41.53 -3.88 -19.86
N LEU A 47 -42.47 -4.83 -20.03
CA LEU A 47 -43.72 -4.93 -19.27
C LEU A 47 -43.52 -5.34 -17.80
N ARG A 48 -42.26 -5.54 -17.37
CA ARG A 48 -41.88 -5.71 -15.96
C ARG A 48 -40.56 -5.01 -15.71
N LYS A 49 -40.59 -3.98 -14.86
CA LYS A 49 -39.39 -3.35 -14.29
C LYS A 49 -38.53 -4.45 -13.65
N LYS A 50 -37.29 -4.64 -14.12
CA LYS A 50 -36.35 -5.57 -13.47
C LYS A 50 -36.24 -5.16 -12.00
N LYS A 51 -36.51 -6.10 -11.08
CA LYS A 51 -36.43 -5.81 -9.64
C LYS A 51 -35.00 -5.39 -9.31
N LYS A 52 -34.85 -4.21 -8.71
CA LYS A 52 -33.57 -3.75 -8.16
C LYS A 52 -33.10 -4.79 -7.13
N VAL A 53 -31.79 -5.00 -7.06
CA VAL A 53 -31.18 -5.95 -6.12
C VAL A 53 -31.70 -5.65 -4.71
N ASP A 54 -32.10 -6.71 -3.99
CA ASP A 54 -32.66 -6.56 -2.65
C ASP A 54 -31.61 -5.89 -1.73
N PRO A 55 -31.96 -4.85 -0.97
CA PRO A 55 -30.99 -4.14 -0.12
C PRO A 55 -30.34 -5.06 0.92
N LYS A 56 -31.01 -6.16 1.31
CA LYS A 56 -30.46 -7.20 2.18
C LYS A 56 -29.31 -7.99 1.54
N LYS A 57 -29.36 -8.22 0.22
CA LYS A 57 -28.26 -8.87 -0.52
C LYS A 57 -27.05 -7.95 -0.58
N ASP A 58 -27.27 -6.67 -0.82
CA ASP A 58 -26.20 -5.66 -0.83
C ASP A 58 -25.53 -5.51 0.55
N GLN A 59 -26.32 -5.53 1.63
CA GLN A 59 -25.79 -5.52 3.00
C GLN A 59 -24.96 -6.77 3.31
N ALA A 60 -25.46 -7.96 2.94
CA ALA A 60 -24.73 -9.21 3.16
C ALA A 60 -23.39 -9.27 2.40
N VAL A 61 -23.33 -8.70 1.18
CA VAL A 61 -22.08 -8.59 0.41
C VAL A 61 -21.09 -7.66 1.12
N LYS A 62 -21.55 -6.50 1.62
CA LYS A 62 -20.71 -5.57 2.40
C LYS A 62 -20.14 -6.23 3.65
N ASP A 63 -20.95 -6.98 4.39
CA ASP A 63 -20.50 -7.61 5.63
C ASP A 63 -19.52 -8.76 5.37
N ARG A 64 -19.71 -9.53 4.28
CA ARG A 64 -18.73 -10.53 3.82
C ARG A 64 -17.41 -9.88 3.44
N LEU A 65 -17.45 -8.76 2.71
CA LEU A 65 -16.26 -8.03 2.30
C LEU A 65 -15.50 -7.47 3.50
N LYS A 66 -16.21 -6.84 4.47
CA LYS A 66 -15.62 -6.38 5.74
C LYS A 66 -14.93 -7.50 6.50
N LYS A 67 -15.55 -8.68 6.58
CA LYS A 67 -14.94 -9.86 7.22
C LYS A 67 -13.69 -10.34 6.47
N ARG A 68 -13.66 -10.25 5.14
CA ARG A 68 -12.48 -10.62 4.34
C ARG A 68 -11.34 -9.63 4.53
N ILE A 69 -11.62 -8.32 4.52
CA ILE A 69 -10.65 -7.27 4.81
C ILE A 69 -10.04 -7.46 6.21
N ARG A 70 -10.88 -7.64 7.23
CA ARG A 70 -10.40 -7.91 8.61
C ARG A 70 -9.53 -9.17 8.74
N LYS A 71 -9.68 -10.15 7.84
CA LYS A 71 -8.83 -11.34 7.82
C LYS A 71 -7.49 -11.06 7.13
N LEU A 72 -7.50 -10.26 6.06
CA LEU A 72 -6.29 -9.83 5.36
C LEU A 72 -5.45 -8.87 6.20
N GLU A 73 -6.07 -7.92 6.89
CA GLU A 73 -5.39 -7.00 7.83
C GLU A 73 -4.77 -7.73 9.03
N LYS A 74 -5.37 -8.86 9.45
CA LYS A 74 -4.84 -9.71 10.51
C LYS A 74 -3.77 -10.70 10.04
N ALA A 75 -3.67 -10.94 8.73
CA ALA A 75 -2.65 -11.82 8.20
C ALA A 75 -1.30 -11.10 8.25
N ASN A 76 -0.24 -11.82 8.62
CA ASN A 76 1.10 -11.25 8.66
C ASN A 76 1.56 -10.94 7.23
N GLN A 77 2.04 -9.72 7.02
CA GLN A 77 2.64 -9.32 5.76
C GLN A 77 4.05 -9.90 5.68
N GLU A 78 4.37 -10.56 4.57
CA GLU A 78 5.74 -10.97 4.28
C GLU A 78 6.59 -9.74 3.92
N LEU A 79 7.88 -9.75 4.24
CA LEU A 79 8.77 -8.66 3.84
C LEU A 79 9.30 -8.93 2.44
N VAL A 80 9.49 -7.86 1.66
CA VAL A 80 10.19 -7.96 0.37
C VAL A 80 11.61 -8.47 0.63
N PRO A 81 12.06 -9.53 -0.08
CA PRO A 81 13.40 -10.07 0.15
C PRO A 81 14.48 -9.08 -0.30
N ILE A 82 15.55 -8.99 0.48
CA ILE A 82 16.73 -8.19 0.14
C ILE A 82 17.65 -9.05 -0.71
N GLU A 83 17.70 -8.78 -2.01
CA GLU A 83 18.44 -9.59 -2.99
C GLU A 83 19.94 -9.70 -2.65
N ASP A 84 20.55 -8.63 -2.13
CA ASP A 84 21.99 -8.57 -1.83
C ASP A 84 22.42 -9.47 -0.67
N TYR A 85 21.52 -9.77 0.28
CA TYR A 85 21.81 -10.68 1.38
C TYR A 85 21.65 -12.15 1.00
N ILE A 86 20.88 -12.45 -0.05
CA ILE A 86 20.57 -13.81 -0.47
C ILE A 86 21.58 -14.22 -1.53
N THR A 87 22.50 -15.12 -1.19
CA THR A 87 23.47 -15.66 -2.14
C THR A 87 22.76 -16.29 -3.34
N PRO A 88 22.95 -15.78 -4.58
CA PRO A 88 22.39 -16.38 -5.76
C PRO A 88 22.87 -17.82 -5.98
N VAL A 89 21.98 -18.69 -6.46
CA VAL A 89 22.27 -20.11 -6.76
C VAL A 89 23.48 -20.28 -7.69
N LYS A 90 23.74 -19.29 -8.56
CA LYS A 90 24.89 -19.27 -9.49
C LYS A 90 26.25 -19.40 -8.78
N PHE A 91 26.36 -18.98 -7.52
CA PHE A 91 27.61 -19.06 -6.75
C PHE A 91 27.75 -20.35 -5.95
N LEU A 92 26.73 -21.22 -5.92
CA LEU A 92 26.83 -22.53 -5.28
C LEU A 92 27.61 -23.53 -6.14
N ASP A 93 27.72 -23.27 -7.45
CA ASP A 93 28.55 -24.07 -8.35
C ASP A 93 30.05 -23.80 -8.09
N LYS A 94 30.78 -24.88 -7.78
CA LYS A 94 32.22 -24.85 -7.47
C LYS A 94 33.09 -24.76 -8.73
N SER A 95 32.53 -24.87 -9.93
CA SER A 95 33.29 -24.76 -11.19
C SER A 95 34.06 -23.44 -11.33
N ARG A 96 33.58 -22.38 -10.68
CA ARG A 96 34.17 -21.04 -10.69
C ARG A 96 35.08 -20.76 -9.49
N GLN A 97 35.29 -21.74 -8.61
CA GLN A 97 36.12 -21.58 -7.42
C GLN A 97 37.60 -21.48 -7.82
N ARG A 98 38.25 -20.39 -7.41
CA ARG A 98 39.71 -20.25 -7.56
C ARG A 98 40.42 -21.07 -6.49
N SER A 99 41.55 -21.68 -6.85
CA SER A 99 42.43 -22.36 -5.89
C SER A 99 42.96 -21.38 -4.85
N GLN A 100 43.04 -21.82 -3.60
CA GLN A 100 43.65 -21.01 -2.53
C GLN A 100 45.16 -21.22 -2.55
N GLU A 101 45.90 -20.14 -2.79
CA GLU A 101 47.35 -20.13 -2.70
C GLU A 101 47.77 -19.99 -1.23
N ALA A 102 48.75 -20.80 -0.81
CA ALA A 102 49.34 -20.67 0.52
C ALA A 102 50.17 -19.39 0.57
N LEU A 103 49.97 -18.60 1.63
CA LEU A 103 50.74 -17.37 1.85
C LEU A 103 52.13 -17.71 2.41
N SER A 104 53.14 -16.99 1.97
CA SER A 104 54.46 -17.01 2.61
C SER A 104 54.37 -16.46 4.04
N LEU A 105 55.24 -16.94 4.94
CA LEU A 105 55.33 -16.44 6.30
C LEU A 105 55.58 -14.93 6.32
N GLU A 106 56.49 -14.43 5.49
CA GLU A 106 56.82 -13.01 5.37
C GLU A 106 55.59 -12.15 5.01
N GLU A 107 54.75 -12.64 4.09
CA GLU A 107 53.53 -11.95 3.68
C GLU A 107 52.50 -11.94 4.81
N SER A 108 52.37 -13.06 5.52
CA SER A 108 51.45 -13.17 6.66
C SER A 108 51.84 -12.21 7.79
N GLU A 109 53.13 -12.11 8.11
CA GLU A 109 53.67 -11.19 9.11
C GLU A 109 53.50 -9.73 8.67
N ARG A 110 53.79 -9.42 7.40
CA ARG A 110 53.56 -8.07 6.84
C ARG A 110 52.09 -7.66 6.98
N ARG A 111 51.15 -8.54 6.66
CA ARG A 111 49.70 -8.27 6.82
C ARG A 111 49.34 -8.06 8.28
N ALA A 112 49.84 -8.90 9.19
CA ALA A 112 49.58 -8.77 10.63
C ALA A 112 50.11 -7.44 11.18
N LEU A 113 51.32 -7.02 10.80
CA LEU A 113 51.89 -5.73 11.20
C LEU A 113 51.08 -4.56 10.63
N LEU A 114 50.64 -4.65 9.38
CA LEU A 114 49.80 -3.63 8.76
C LEU A 114 48.47 -3.48 9.52
N LEU A 115 47.81 -4.58 9.86
CA LEU A 115 46.56 -4.56 10.61
C LEU A 115 46.72 -3.97 12.02
N LYS A 116 47.83 -4.26 12.71
CA LYS A 116 48.15 -3.64 14.01
C LYS A 116 48.33 -2.12 13.90
N ARG A 117 49.01 -1.65 12.85
CA ARG A 117 49.16 -0.20 12.58
C ARG A 117 47.82 0.43 12.24
N TRP A 118 47.01 -0.25 11.43
CA TRP A 118 45.67 0.21 11.05
C TRP A 118 44.73 0.32 12.25
N SER A 119 44.75 -0.65 13.17
CA SER A 119 43.92 -0.59 14.39
C SER A 119 44.31 0.59 15.28
N LEU A 120 45.60 0.84 15.44
CA LEU A 120 46.10 1.99 16.20
C LEU A 120 45.68 3.30 15.53
N TYR A 121 45.86 3.41 14.21
CA TYR A 121 45.46 4.58 13.44
C TYR A 121 43.96 4.88 13.58
N LYS A 122 43.11 3.86 13.42
CA LYS A 122 41.65 4.01 13.57
C LYS A 122 41.22 4.35 14.99
N GLN A 123 41.95 3.85 15.99
CA GLN A 123 41.72 4.25 17.38
C GLN A 123 42.04 5.74 17.58
N GLN A 124 43.13 6.25 17.00
CA GLN A 124 43.48 7.66 17.09
C GLN A 124 42.44 8.57 16.40
N GLU A 125 42.01 8.22 15.18
CA GLU A 125 40.94 8.95 14.50
C GLU A 125 39.66 9.00 15.36
N HIS A 126 39.25 7.86 15.93
CA HIS A 126 38.06 7.81 16.79
C HIS A 126 38.20 8.68 18.04
N LEU A 127 39.37 8.68 18.69
CA LEU A 127 39.61 9.53 19.86
C LEU A 127 39.53 11.02 19.49
N MET A 128 40.10 11.41 18.35
CA MET A 128 40.04 12.79 17.86
C MET A 128 38.60 13.21 17.54
N GLU A 129 37.83 12.37 16.84
CA GLU A 129 36.41 12.64 16.56
C GLU A 129 35.59 12.77 17.84
N ARG A 130 35.80 11.86 18.80
CA ARG A 130 35.11 11.89 20.10
C ARG A 130 35.40 13.17 20.87
N ASP A 131 36.68 13.56 20.93
CA ASP A 131 37.09 14.75 21.66
C ASP A 131 36.59 16.03 20.97
N ALA A 132 36.53 16.06 19.63
CA ALA A 132 35.91 17.15 18.87
C ALA A 132 34.40 17.26 19.14
N ILE A 133 33.67 16.14 19.13
CA ILE A 133 32.24 16.11 19.47
C ILE A 133 32.01 16.60 20.90
N ARG A 134 32.86 16.18 21.85
CA ARG A 134 32.79 16.65 23.25
C ARG A 134 32.95 18.17 23.33
N ALA A 135 33.98 18.73 22.69
CA ALA A 135 34.21 20.17 22.70
C ALA A 135 33.07 20.97 22.04
N MET A 136 32.50 20.45 20.95
CA MET A 136 31.32 21.05 20.31
C MET A 136 30.10 21.04 21.23
N LEU A 137 29.92 19.99 22.03
CA LEU A 137 28.80 19.85 22.94
C LEU A 137 28.97 20.73 24.19
N GLU A 138 30.18 20.78 24.76
CA GLU A 138 30.52 21.66 25.88
C GLU A 138 30.31 23.13 25.49
N SER A 139 30.85 23.56 24.34
CA SER A 139 30.65 24.94 23.86
C SER A 139 29.18 25.27 23.56
N GLN A 140 28.39 24.31 23.05
CA GLN A 140 26.95 24.49 22.88
C GLN A 140 26.24 24.67 24.23
N GLN A 141 26.63 23.92 25.26
CA GLN A 141 26.04 24.02 26.60
C GLN A 141 26.37 25.35 27.27
N GLU A 142 27.65 25.73 27.27
CA GLU A 142 28.10 27.02 27.82
C GLU A 142 27.35 28.18 27.17
N ALA A 143 27.25 28.19 25.83
CA ALA A 143 26.52 29.22 25.10
C ALA A 143 25.02 29.29 25.48
N LEU A 144 24.38 28.15 25.76
CA LEU A 144 22.99 28.10 26.20
C LEU A 144 22.81 28.57 27.65
N GLU A 145 23.79 28.30 28.52
CA GLU A 145 23.78 28.78 29.90
C GLU A 145 23.95 30.30 29.95
N GLU A 146 24.87 30.87 29.16
CA GLU A 146 25.05 32.31 29.01
C GLU A 146 23.79 32.98 28.44
N LEU A 147 23.23 32.42 27.36
CA LEU A 147 21.99 32.92 26.73
C LEU A 147 20.84 32.97 27.74
N LYS A 148 20.74 31.98 28.63
CA LYS A 148 19.69 31.92 29.66
C LYS A 148 19.84 33.01 30.72
N LEU A 149 21.07 33.39 31.07
CA LEU A 149 21.35 34.48 32.01
C LEU A 149 21.06 35.84 31.38
N GLU A 150 21.36 36.01 30.09
CA GLU A 150 21.12 37.27 29.37
C GLU A 150 19.65 37.48 28.98
N SER A 151 18.99 36.45 28.44
CA SER A 151 17.62 36.55 27.92
C SER A 151 16.84 35.21 27.97
N PRO A 152 15.88 35.07 28.90
CA PRO A 152 15.11 33.83 29.02
C PRO A 152 14.16 33.58 27.83
N GLU A 153 13.74 34.65 27.14
CA GLU A 153 12.84 34.53 25.97
C GLU A 153 13.54 33.86 24.78
N LEU A 154 14.76 34.29 24.43
CA LEU A 154 15.53 33.70 23.33
C LEU A 154 15.96 32.27 23.65
N TYR A 155 16.29 31.98 24.92
CA TYR A 155 16.56 30.62 25.37
C TYR A 155 15.38 29.66 25.12
N ASN A 156 14.16 30.10 25.42
CA ASN A 156 12.95 29.31 25.17
C ASN A 156 12.70 29.06 23.68
N GLU A 157 13.15 29.97 22.80
CA GLU A 157 13.08 29.78 21.36
C GLU A 157 14.18 28.85 20.85
N ALA A 158 15.42 29.03 21.30
CA ALA A 158 16.59 28.24 20.87
C ALA A 158 16.47 26.74 21.19
N ILE A 159 15.77 26.38 22.26
CA ILE A 159 15.53 24.97 22.64
C ILE A 159 14.49 24.28 21.77
N LYS A 160 13.62 25.03 21.09
CA LYS A 160 12.59 24.44 20.24
C LYS A 160 13.27 23.69 19.09
N ARG A 161 12.77 22.49 18.80
CA ARG A 161 13.22 21.73 17.63
C ARG A 161 12.73 22.43 16.37
N ASP A 162 13.64 22.63 15.41
CA ASP A 162 13.26 23.10 14.10
C ASP A 162 12.58 21.99 13.30
N THR A 163 11.35 22.23 12.88
CA THR A 163 10.56 21.30 12.06
C THR A 163 11.06 21.23 10.62
N SER A 164 11.86 22.21 10.17
CA SER A 164 12.40 22.27 8.80
C SER A 164 13.55 21.30 8.55
N LEU A 165 14.16 20.77 9.63
CA LEU A 165 15.30 19.84 9.54
C LEU A 165 14.94 18.48 8.93
N LEU A 166 13.65 18.11 8.88
CA LEU A 166 13.22 16.84 8.31
C LEU A 166 12.23 17.07 7.16
N PRO A 167 12.43 16.45 5.98
CA PRO A 167 13.49 15.49 5.62
C PRO A 167 14.83 16.16 5.26
N PHE A 168 15.93 15.68 5.83
CA PHE A 168 17.29 16.13 5.47
C PHE A 168 17.92 15.18 4.45
N GLU A 169 18.36 15.73 3.32
CA GLU A 169 19.05 14.99 2.25
C GLU A 169 20.45 15.59 2.00
N LYS A 170 21.45 14.71 1.90
CA LYS A 170 22.83 15.09 1.58
C LYS A 170 23.49 14.00 0.78
N GLU A 171 23.93 14.34 -0.44
CA GLU A 171 24.77 13.46 -1.24
C GLU A 171 26.21 13.45 -0.72
N GLY A 172 26.85 12.28 -0.82
CA GLY A 172 28.26 12.11 -0.48
C GLY A 172 29.20 12.86 -1.44
N PRO A 173 30.47 13.03 -1.07
CA PRO A 173 31.46 13.65 -1.95
C PRO A 173 31.73 12.78 -3.19
N HIS A 174 32.01 13.44 -4.31
CA HIS A 174 32.44 12.79 -5.55
C HIS A 174 33.96 12.74 -5.62
N TYR A 175 34.53 11.75 -6.30
CA TYR A 175 35.98 11.67 -6.54
C TYR A 175 36.51 12.86 -7.34
N THR A 176 35.72 13.33 -8.31
CA THR A 176 36.03 14.49 -9.15
C THR A 176 34.80 15.42 -9.25
N PRO A 177 34.99 16.74 -9.24
CA PRO A 177 33.90 17.69 -9.43
C PRO A 177 33.34 17.65 -10.86
N PRO A 178 32.09 18.10 -11.08
CA PRO A 178 31.45 18.10 -12.39
C PRO A 178 32.12 19.08 -13.37
N ILE A 179 32.12 18.71 -14.65
CA ILE A 179 32.60 19.53 -15.76
C ILE A 179 31.41 20.29 -16.36
N SER A 180 31.49 21.62 -16.47
CA SER A 180 30.37 22.49 -16.86
C SER A 180 29.83 22.27 -18.29
N SER A 181 30.67 21.83 -19.22
CA SER A 181 30.32 21.67 -20.64
C SER A 181 30.27 20.21 -21.10
N TYR A 182 30.16 19.26 -20.16
CA TYR A 182 30.07 17.84 -20.51
C TYR A 182 28.68 17.51 -21.07
N GLN A 183 28.65 16.97 -22.29
CA GLN A 183 27.44 16.44 -22.90
C GLN A 183 27.46 14.91 -22.81
N PRO A 184 26.62 14.30 -21.95
CA PRO A 184 26.54 12.85 -21.85
C PRO A 184 25.87 12.26 -23.12
N PRO A 185 26.21 11.02 -23.49
CA PRO A 185 25.54 10.32 -24.58
C PRO A 185 24.06 10.03 -24.26
N GLU A 186 23.23 9.96 -25.29
CA GLU A 186 21.82 9.60 -25.14
C GLU A 186 21.64 8.13 -24.74
N GLY A 187 20.67 7.86 -23.87
CA GLY A 187 20.36 6.51 -23.39
C GLY A 187 18.92 6.41 -22.88
N ARG A 188 18.45 5.18 -22.63
CA ARG A 188 17.14 4.90 -22.04
C ARG A 188 17.32 4.16 -20.72
N TYR A 189 16.61 4.62 -19.69
CA TYR A 189 16.53 3.93 -18.40
C TYR A 189 15.27 3.05 -18.39
N ASN A 190 15.47 1.75 -18.22
CA ASN A 190 14.39 0.78 -18.05
C ASN A 190 14.50 0.19 -16.64
N ASP A 191 13.48 0.42 -15.81
CA ASP A 191 13.42 -0.18 -14.48
C ASP A 191 13.13 -1.69 -14.60
N ILE A 192 14.02 -2.49 -14.03
CA ILE A 192 13.95 -3.96 -14.01
C ILE A 192 13.81 -4.50 -12.58
N THR A 193 13.46 -3.65 -11.61
CA THR A 193 13.23 -4.06 -10.22
C THR A 193 12.12 -5.11 -10.14
N LYS A 194 12.38 -6.20 -9.41
CA LYS A 194 11.42 -7.30 -9.27
C LYS A 194 10.31 -6.89 -8.30
N VAL A 195 9.07 -6.96 -8.76
CA VAL A 195 7.90 -6.72 -7.91
C VAL A 195 7.49 -8.03 -7.23
N TYR A 196 7.50 -8.02 -5.89
CA TYR A 196 7.10 -9.16 -5.07
C TYR A 196 5.67 -8.97 -4.56
N THR A 197 4.76 -9.85 -4.98
CA THR A 197 3.35 -9.79 -4.59
C THR A 197 2.97 -10.94 -3.66
N GLN A 198 2.35 -10.62 -2.53
CA GLN A 198 1.73 -11.61 -1.65
C GLN A 198 0.33 -11.92 -2.15
N VAL A 199 0.18 -13.05 -2.84
CA VAL A 199 -1.10 -13.44 -3.42
C VAL A 199 -1.95 -14.18 -2.39
N GLU A 200 -1.38 -15.12 -1.63
CA GLU A 200 -2.08 -15.87 -0.57
C GLU A 200 -1.08 -16.41 0.47
N SER A 201 -1.33 -16.13 1.75
CA SER A 201 -0.69 -16.88 2.84
C SER A 201 -1.20 -18.33 2.76
N LYS A 202 -0.41 -19.25 2.20
CA LYS A 202 -0.75 -20.68 2.21
C LYS A 202 -0.91 -21.11 3.67
N ARG A 203 -2.02 -21.81 3.96
CA ARG A 203 -2.25 -22.51 5.22
C ARG A 203 -1.31 -23.69 5.36
#